data_AF-A0A1D2AIP1-F1
#
_entry.id   AF-A0A1D2AIP1-F1
#
_cell.length_a   1.000
_cell.length_b   1.000
_cell.length_c   1.000
_cell.angle_alpha   90.00
_cell.angle_beta   90.00
_cell.angle_gamma   90.00
#
_symmetry.space_group_name_H-M   'P 1'
#
loop_
_entity.id
_entity.type
_entity.pdbx_description
1 polymer ?
#
loop_
_entity_poly.entity_id
_entity_poly.type
_entity_poly.pdbx_seq_one_letter_code
_entity_poly.pdbx_strand_id
1 'polypeptide(L)'
;FISGLGTFIQTSLGIRLPIVQGCSVTFLVPILATMSLPQWRCPSADDLVAARSPAINITGPPTDDEWTEVWQTRMREISGAIIVSALFEVVLGFTGIVGFFLRWMTPLGITPFIALVGLSLFQEAARLGSGNWGACSMSIILMILFSQYFTNINVPVPFWERKKGLTVKYVGIFKLFPILLAILIS
;
A
#
# COMPACT_ATOMS: atom_id res chain seq x y z
N PHE A 1 2.48 -0.15 11.83
CA PHE A 1 2.97 -1.00 12.94
C PHE A 1 3.55 -2.31 12.43
N ILE A 2 2.77 -3.16 11.74
CA ILE A 2 3.21 -4.48 11.23
C ILE A 2 4.41 -4.38 10.27
N SER A 3 4.41 -3.42 9.35
CA SER A 3 5.55 -3.14 8.45
C SER A 3 6.86 -2.84 9.19
N GLY A 4 6.77 -2.08 10.29
CA GLY A 4 7.92 -1.77 11.15
C GLY A 4 8.43 -3.00 11.89
N LEU A 5 7.52 -3.84 12.39
CA LEU A 5 7.90 -5.11 13.02
C LEU A 5 8.54 -6.08 12.03
N GLY A 6 7.98 -6.22 10.82
CA GLY A 6 8.55 -7.05 9.75
C GLY A 6 9.94 -6.57 9.34
N THR A 7 10.11 -5.26 9.18
CA THR A 7 11.42 -4.65 8.91
C THR A 7 12.42 -4.91 10.04
N PHE A 8 11.99 -4.78 11.30
CA PHE A 8 12.83 -5.06 12.47
C PHE A 8 13.26 -6.53 12.51
N ILE A 9 12.36 -7.47 12.26
CA ILE A 9 12.68 -8.91 12.20
C ILE A 9 13.62 -9.20 11.03
N GLN A 10 13.36 -8.63 9.85
CA GLN A 10 14.20 -8.81 8.65
C GLN A 10 15.63 -8.29 8.83
N THR A 11 15.78 -7.18 9.55
CA THR A 11 17.09 -6.55 9.82
C THR A 11 17.83 -7.19 10.99
N SER A 12 17.13 -7.76 11.98
CA SER A 12 17.75 -8.43 13.14
C SER A 12 18.05 -9.91 12.91
N LEU A 13 17.04 -10.71 12.51
CA LEU A 13 17.11 -12.16 12.37
C LEU A 13 17.19 -12.63 10.91
N GLY A 14 16.73 -11.81 9.96
CA GLY A 14 16.75 -12.13 8.54
C GLY A 14 18.11 -11.89 7.87
N ILE A 15 18.06 -11.35 6.66
CA ILE A 15 19.25 -11.12 5.80
C ILE A 15 20.15 -9.95 6.26
N ARG A 16 19.80 -9.28 7.38
CA ARG A 16 20.52 -8.12 7.95
C ARG A 16 20.72 -6.94 7.01
N LEU A 17 20.00 -6.91 5.89
CA LEU A 17 19.97 -5.79 4.97
C LEU A 17 18.87 -4.82 5.38
N PRO A 18 19.14 -3.50 5.38
CA PRO A 18 18.17 -2.47 5.73
C PRO A 18 17.14 -2.29 4.60
N ILE A 19 16.19 -3.22 4.51
CA ILE A 19 15.08 -3.17 3.57
C ILE A 19 13.79 -2.86 4.34
N VAL A 20 13.20 -1.71 4.05
CA VAL A 20 11.91 -1.31 4.64
C VAL A 20 10.81 -2.14 3.99
N GLN A 21 10.20 -3.03 4.77
CA GLN A 21 9.06 -3.82 4.33
C GLN A 21 7.78 -3.00 4.41
N GLY A 22 6.99 -3.04 3.34
CA GLY A 22 5.71 -2.34 3.21
C GLY A 22 4.62 -3.27 2.69
N CYS A 23 3.42 -2.73 2.53
CA CYS A 23 2.36 -3.44 1.83
C CYS A 23 2.74 -3.62 0.35
N SER A 24 2.56 -4.83 -0.19
CA SER A 24 2.86 -5.06 -1.60
C SER A 24 1.71 -4.59 -2.49
N VAL A 25 2.02 -3.65 -3.39
CA VAL A 25 1.07 -3.17 -4.42
C VAL A 25 0.67 -4.27 -5.40
N THR A 26 1.42 -5.37 -5.48
CA THR A 26 1.11 -6.51 -6.37
C THR A 26 -0.16 -7.24 -5.99
N PHE A 27 -0.57 -7.20 -4.72
CA PHE A 27 -1.84 -7.79 -4.28
C PHE A 27 -3.04 -6.93 -4.65
N LEU A 28 -2.85 -5.64 -4.99
CA LEU A 28 -3.99 -4.78 -5.29
C LEU A 28 -4.70 -5.22 -6.58
N VAL A 29 -3.94 -5.63 -7.60
CA VAL A 29 -4.51 -6.09 -8.89
C VAL A 29 -5.44 -7.30 -8.72
N PRO A 30 -5.03 -8.42 -8.10
CA PRO A 30 -5.93 -9.55 -7.88
C PRO A 30 -7.07 -9.23 -6.91
N ILE A 31 -6.87 -8.34 -5.93
CA ILE A 31 -7.95 -7.90 -5.03
C ILE A 31 -9.01 -7.12 -5.83
N LEU A 32 -8.61 -6.12 -6.62
CA LEU A 32 -9.50 -5.35 -7.47
C LEU A 32 -10.22 -6.22 -8.49
N ALA A 33 -9.50 -7.19 -9.09
CA ALA A 33 -10.10 -8.18 -9.96
C ALA A 33 -11.17 -8.99 -9.22
N THR A 34 -10.87 -9.48 -8.01
CA THR A 34 -11.81 -10.24 -7.18
C THR A 34 -13.06 -9.42 -6.84
N MET A 35 -12.90 -8.15 -6.46
CA MET A 35 -14.01 -7.25 -6.15
C MET A 35 -14.87 -6.88 -7.36
N SER A 36 -14.35 -7.03 -8.57
CA SER A 36 -15.11 -6.80 -9.80
C SER A 36 -16.06 -7.94 -10.17
N LEU A 37 -15.92 -9.13 -9.56
CA LEU A 37 -16.82 -10.24 -9.83
C LEU A 37 -18.23 -9.97 -9.28
N PRO A 38 -19.29 -10.48 -9.94
CA PRO A 38 -20.67 -10.17 -9.58
C PRO A 38 -21.03 -10.57 -8.14
N GLN A 39 -20.44 -11.64 -7.60
CA GLN A 39 -20.68 -12.07 -6.22
C GLN A 39 -20.04 -11.15 -5.15
N TRP A 40 -19.03 -10.36 -5.52
CA TRP A 40 -18.25 -9.52 -4.62
C TRP A 40 -18.54 -8.03 -4.76
N ARG A 41 -19.40 -7.66 -5.72
CA ARG A 41 -19.82 -6.28 -5.93
C ARG A 41 -20.55 -5.75 -4.70
N CYS A 42 -20.25 -4.52 -4.30
CA CYS A 42 -20.94 -3.90 -3.18
C CYS A 42 -22.44 -3.81 -3.48
N PRO A 43 -23.31 -4.35 -2.59
CA PRO A 43 -24.75 -4.25 -2.76
C PRO A 43 -25.19 -2.78 -2.65
N SER A 44 -26.27 -2.43 -3.34
CA SER A 44 -26.93 -1.14 -3.13
C SER A 44 -27.68 -1.14 -1.80
N ALA A 45 -28.04 0.04 -1.29
CA ALA A 45 -28.83 0.15 -0.06
C ALA A 45 -30.16 -0.63 -0.17
N ASP A 46 -30.77 -0.63 -1.34
CA ASP A 46 -32.03 -1.34 -1.60
C ASP A 46 -31.85 -2.86 -1.57
N ASP A 47 -30.72 -3.37 -2.07
CA ASP A 47 -30.41 -4.81 -2.02
C ASP A 47 -30.21 -5.31 -0.59
N LEU A 48 -29.62 -4.48 0.28
CA LEU A 48 -29.46 -4.79 1.70
C LEU A 48 -30.80 -4.82 2.42
N VAL A 49 -31.70 -3.87 2.12
CA VAL A 49 -33.06 -3.87 2.66
C VAL A 49 -33.85 -5.09 2.16
N ALA A 50 -33.68 -5.49 0.89
CA ALA A 50 -34.31 -6.68 0.33
C ALA A 50 -33.78 -8.00 0.93
N ALA A 51 -32.52 -8.02 1.37
CA ALA A 51 -31.91 -9.17 2.05
C ALA A 51 -32.33 -9.29 3.53
N ARG A 52 -33.00 -8.28 4.11
CA ARG A 52 -33.46 -8.32 5.50
C ARG A 52 -34.50 -9.44 5.68
N SER A 53 -34.32 -10.23 6.73
CA SER A 53 -35.29 -11.27 7.08
C SER A 53 -36.66 -10.66 7.40
N PRO A 54 -37.78 -11.22 6.92
CA PRO A 54 -39.13 -10.72 7.19
C PRO A 54 -39.54 -10.79 8.67
N ALA A 55 -38.73 -11.44 9.51
CA ALA A 55 -38.87 -11.48 10.97
C ALA A 55 -38.39 -10.20 11.67
N ILE A 56 -37.67 -9.30 10.98
CA ILE A 56 -37.11 -8.08 11.53
C ILE A 56 -38.04 -6.91 11.17
N ASN A 57 -38.78 -6.39 12.16
CA ASN A 57 -39.72 -5.27 11.99
C ASN A 57 -39.00 -3.90 11.94
N ILE A 58 -37.85 -3.83 11.27
CA ILE A 58 -37.08 -2.59 11.10
C ILE A 58 -37.41 -2.05 9.70
N THR A 59 -38.13 -0.93 9.67
CA THR A 59 -38.44 -0.17 8.46
C THR A 59 -37.54 1.06 8.42
N GLY A 60 -36.65 1.17 7.44
CA GLY A 60 -35.71 2.28 7.34
C GLY A 60 -34.53 1.98 6.42
N PRO A 61 -33.64 2.97 6.21
CA PRO A 61 -32.39 2.75 5.49
C PRO A 61 -31.52 1.69 6.19
N PRO A 62 -30.56 1.06 5.48
CA PRO A 62 -29.67 0.08 6.08
C PRO A 62 -28.92 0.69 7.27
N THR A 63 -28.82 -0.09 8.34
CA THR A 63 -28.14 0.34 9.57
C THR A 63 -26.62 0.16 9.45
N ASP A 64 -25.85 0.87 10.27
CA ASP A 64 -24.37 0.86 10.19
C ASP A 64 -23.78 -0.55 10.45
N ASP A 65 -24.48 -1.39 11.20
CA ASP A 65 -24.12 -2.79 11.45
C ASP A 65 -24.25 -3.68 10.20
N GLU A 66 -25.27 -3.45 9.36
CA GLU A 66 -25.46 -4.19 8.10
C GLU A 66 -24.31 -3.88 7.12
N TRP A 67 -23.95 -2.60 6.99
CA TRP A 67 -22.76 -2.20 6.23
C TRP A 67 -21.48 -2.79 6.82
N THR A 68 -21.41 -2.85 8.16
CA THR A 68 -20.26 -3.40 8.86
C THR A 68 -20.04 -4.87 8.56
N GLU A 69 -21.11 -5.66 8.52
CA GLU A 69 -21.04 -7.08 8.18
C GLU A 69 -20.54 -7.31 6.74
N VAL A 70 -21.03 -6.50 5.80
CA VAL A 70 -20.63 -6.59 4.38
C VAL A 70 -19.14 -6.39 4.22
N TRP A 71 -18.58 -5.27 4.68
CA TRP A 71 -17.15 -5.00 4.48
C TRP A 71 -16.27 -5.94 5.32
N GLN A 72 -16.69 -6.30 6.54
CA GLN A 72 -15.93 -7.23 7.38
C GLN A 72 -15.81 -8.61 6.74
N THR A 73 -16.88 -9.12 6.14
CA THR A 73 -16.85 -10.42 5.45
C THR A 73 -15.86 -10.40 4.29
N ARG A 74 -15.88 -9.35 3.46
CA ARG A 74 -14.93 -9.22 2.34
C ARG A 74 -13.48 -9.12 2.82
N MET A 75 -13.25 -8.33 3.86
CA MET A 75 -11.91 -8.16 4.44
C MET A 75 -11.38 -9.45 5.05
N ARG A 76 -12.23 -10.25 5.71
CA ARG A 76 -11.85 -11.55 6.29
C ARG A 76 -11.43 -12.53 5.21
N GLU A 77 -12.16 -12.60 4.11
CA GLU A 77 -11.85 -13.49 3.00
C GLU A 77 -10.56 -13.11 2.28
N ILE A 78 -10.38 -11.84 1.94
CA ILE A 78 -9.15 -11.33 1.31
C ILE A 78 -7.95 -11.60 2.23
N SER A 79 -8.08 -11.31 3.53
CA SER A 79 -7.00 -11.53 4.50
C SER A 79 -6.68 -13.02 4.67
N GLY A 80 -7.71 -13.88 4.69
CA GLY A 80 -7.54 -15.34 4.72
C GLY A 80 -6.80 -15.86 3.49
N ALA A 81 -7.17 -15.39 2.29
CA ALA A 81 -6.47 -15.75 1.06
C ALA A 81 -5.00 -15.31 1.06
N ILE A 82 -4.70 -14.11 1.57
CA ILE A 82 -3.32 -13.62 1.71
C ILE A 82 -2.52 -14.49 2.69
N ILE A 83 -3.11 -14.89 3.83
CA ILE A 83 -2.43 -15.76 4.81
C ILE A 83 -2.08 -17.11 4.18
N VAL A 84 -3.01 -17.75 3.46
CA VAL A 84 -2.76 -19.03 2.79
C VAL A 84 -1.70 -18.87 1.70
N SER A 85 -1.75 -17.78 0.94
CA SER A 85 -0.74 -17.46 -0.08
C SER A 85 0.64 -17.27 0.53
N ALA A 86 0.74 -16.59 1.67
CA ALA A 86 2.00 -16.38 2.39
C ALA A 86 2.59 -17.69 2.91
N LEU A 87 1.76 -18.60 3.46
CA LEU A 87 2.22 -19.93 3.88
C LEU A 87 2.77 -20.73 2.69
N PHE A 88 2.08 -20.68 1.55
CA PHE A 88 2.55 -21.31 0.32
C PHE A 88 3.89 -20.72 -0.16
N GLU A 89 4.04 -19.39 -0.13
CA GLU A 89 5.28 -18.71 -0.49
C GLU A 89 6.45 -19.09 0.45
N VAL A 90 6.19 -19.24 1.75
CA VAL A 90 7.18 -19.71 2.73
C VAL A 90 7.64 -21.13 2.40
N VAL A 91 6.71 -22.04 2.05
CA VAL A 91 7.04 -23.40 1.62
C VAL A 91 7.90 -23.37 0.35
N LEU A 92 7.52 -22.58 -0.66
CA LEU A 92 8.32 -22.42 -1.87
C LEU A 92 9.71 -21.81 -1.59
N GLY A 93 9.81 -20.88 -0.65
CA GLY A 93 11.06 -20.31 -0.18
C GLY A 93 11.99 -21.37 0.43
N PHE A 94 11.47 -22.22 1.30
CA PHE A 94 12.25 -23.31 1.91
C PHE A 94 12.68 -24.39 0.92
N THR A 95 11.86 -24.67 -0.09
CA THR A 95 12.22 -25.66 -1.13
C THR A 95 13.33 -25.16 -2.08
N GLY A 96 13.68 -23.87 -2.06
CA GLY A 96 14.69 -23.29 -2.94
C GLY A 96 14.27 -23.18 -4.42
N ILE A 97 13.03 -23.57 -4.75
CA ILE A 97 12.46 -23.51 -6.11
C ILE A 97 12.52 -22.09 -6.68
N VAL A 98 12.32 -21.08 -5.83
CA VAL A 98 12.41 -19.67 -6.22
C VAL A 98 13.77 -19.33 -6.84
N GLY A 99 14.88 -19.86 -6.30
CA GLY A 99 16.22 -19.63 -6.84
C GLY A 99 16.41 -20.23 -8.24
N PHE A 100 15.77 -21.36 -8.53
CA PHE A 100 15.75 -21.96 -9.86
C PHE A 100 14.97 -21.11 -10.87
N PHE A 101 13.78 -20.63 -10.49
CA PHE A 101 12.96 -19.76 -11.35
C PHE A 101 13.62 -18.41 -11.63
N LEU A 102 14.30 -17.81 -10.64
CA LEU A 102 15.02 -16.55 -10.82
C LEU A 102 16.14 -16.64 -11.87
N ARG A 103 16.67 -17.84 -12.17
CA ARG A 103 17.66 -18.03 -13.26
C ARG A 103 17.03 -17.91 -14.65
N TRP A 104 15.74 -18.21 -14.79
CA TRP A 104 15.03 -18.08 -16.06
C TRP A 104 14.50 -16.66 -16.27
N MET A 105 14.15 -15.97 -15.19
CA MET A 105 13.60 -14.62 -15.30
C MET A 105 14.67 -13.61 -15.72
N THR A 106 14.60 -13.15 -16.96
CA THR A 106 15.44 -12.05 -17.44
C THR A 106 14.85 -10.71 -17.01
N PRO A 107 15.69 -9.68 -16.78
CA PRO A 107 15.21 -8.33 -16.45
C PRO A 107 14.30 -7.73 -17.55
N LEU A 108 14.42 -8.22 -18.78
CA LEU A 108 13.56 -7.87 -19.90
C LEU A 108 12.11 -8.34 -19.73
N GLY A 109 11.85 -9.41 -18.98
CA GLY A 109 10.49 -9.88 -18.67
C GLY A 109 9.91 -9.26 -17.39
N ILE A 110 10.74 -9.04 -16.37
CA ILE A 110 10.28 -8.52 -15.08
C ILE A 110 9.87 -7.05 -15.18
N THR A 111 10.65 -6.23 -15.91
CA THR A 111 10.40 -4.79 -16.03
C THR A 111 9.02 -4.47 -16.62
N PRO A 112 8.60 -5.03 -17.78
CA PRO A 112 7.28 -4.76 -18.32
C PRO A 112 6.17 -5.30 -17.41
N PHE A 113 6.40 -6.41 -16.70
CA PHE A 113 5.42 -6.92 -15.73
C PHE A 113 5.19 -5.94 -14.58
N ILE A 114 6.25 -5.43 -13.94
CA ILE A 114 6.12 -4.44 -12.87
C ILE A 114 5.46 -3.15 -13.38
N ALA A 115 5.80 -2.71 -14.59
CA ALA A 115 5.17 -1.55 -15.21
C ALA A 115 3.66 -1.77 -15.45
N LEU A 116 3.25 -2.94 -15.93
CA LEU A 116 1.84 -3.30 -16.13
C LEU A 116 1.06 -3.34 -14.82
N VAL A 117 1.65 -3.92 -13.76
CA VAL A 117 1.06 -3.87 -12.42
C VAL A 117 0.87 -2.41 -12.01
N GLY A 118 1.89 -1.57 -12.09
CA GLY A 118 1.78 -0.13 -11.77
C GLY A 118 0.71 0.61 -12.61
N LEU A 119 0.62 0.33 -13.90
CA LEU A 119 -0.34 0.96 -14.80
C LEU A 119 -1.79 0.61 -14.45
N SER A 120 -2.06 -0.63 -14.02
CA SER A 120 -3.41 -1.04 -13.60
C SER A 120 -3.92 -0.29 -12.37
N LEU A 121 -3.03 0.15 -11.47
CA LEU A 121 -3.39 0.98 -10.31
C LEU A 121 -3.73 2.42 -10.68
N PHE A 122 -3.24 2.92 -11.82
CA PHE A 122 -3.40 4.33 -12.19
C PHE A 122 -4.87 4.73 -12.35
N GLN A 123 -5.70 3.85 -12.93
CA GLN A 123 -7.13 4.13 -13.12
C GLN A 123 -7.85 4.35 -11.79
N GLU A 124 -7.57 3.49 -10.80
CA GLU A 124 -8.20 3.57 -9.49
C GLU A 124 -7.69 4.77 -8.69
N ALA A 125 -6.39 5.04 -8.74
CA ALA A 125 -5.80 6.24 -8.15
C ALA A 125 -6.36 7.53 -8.77
N ALA A 126 -6.56 7.56 -10.08
CA ALA A 126 -7.15 8.70 -10.79
C ALA A 126 -8.63 8.89 -10.42
N ARG A 127 -9.40 7.80 -10.29
CA ARG A 127 -10.80 7.84 -9.86
C ARG A 127 -10.94 8.44 -8.47
N LEU A 128 -10.16 7.95 -7.49
CA LEU A 128 -10.16 8.48 -6.13
C LEU A 128 -9.63 9.92 -6.07
N GLY A 129 -8.59 10.23 -6.85
CA GLY A 129 -8.01 11.57 -6.93
C GLY A 129 -8.93 12.61 -7.59
N SER A 130 -9.81 12.18 -8.49
CA SER A 130 -10.76 13.08 -9.18
C SER A 130 -11.77 13.74 -8.24
N GLY A 131 -12.09 13.10 -7.10
CA GLY A 131 -12.96 13.68 -6.07
C GLY A 131 -12.39 14.97 -5.47
N ASN A 132 -11.06 15.04 -5.30
CA ASN A 132 -10.34 16.20 -4.75
C ASN A 132 -9.16 16.56 -5.67
N TRP A 133 -9.45 16.80 -6.95
CA TRP A 133 -8.43 17.00 -7.99
C TRP A 133 -7.43 18.13 -7.67
N GLY A 134 -7.87 19.18 -6.97
CA GLY A 134 -7.03 20.29 -6.51
C GLY A 134 -5.96 19.86 -5.50
N ALA A 135 -6.32 19.08 -4.49
CA ALA A 135 -5.36 18.57 -3.50
C ALA A 135 -4.38 17.57 -4.12
N CYS A 136 -4.86 16.70 -5.03
CA CYS A 136 -4.01 15.74 -5.74
C CYS A 136 -3.01 16.43 -6.67
N SER A 137 -3.46 17.41 -7.46
CA SER A 137 -2.57 18.17 -8.36
C SER A 137 -1.54 18.99 -7.58
N MET A 138 -1.94 19.63 -6.47
CA MET A 138 -1.03 20.33 -5.57
C MET A 138 0.06 19.38 -5.06
N SER A 139 -0.32 18.19 -4.58
CA SER A 139 0.63 17.19 -4.06
C SER A 139 1.64 16.75 -5.13
N ILE A 140 1.19 16.54 -6.37
CA ILE A 140 2.06 16.14 -7.50
C ILE A 140 3.05 17.26 -7.84
N ILE A 141 2.57 18.50 -7.95
CA ILE A 141 3.42 19.67 -8.26
C ILE A 141 4.47 19.84 -7.17
N LEU A 142 4.06 19.79 -5.91
CA LEU A 142 4.96 19.97 -4.77
C LEU A 142 6.00 18.85 -4.68
N MET A 143 5.61 17.61 -4.97
CA MET A 143 6.53 16.48 -5.08
C MET A 143 7.57 16.69 -6.19
N ILE A 144 7.15 17.12 -7.39
CA ILE A 144 8.07 17.40 -8.51
C ILE A 144 9.02 18.53 -8.12
N LEU A 145 8.50 19.59 -7.50
CA LEU A 145 9.27 20.76 -7.09
C LEU A 145 10.32 20.37 -6.04
N PHE A 146 9.95 19.61 -4.99
CA PHE A 146 10.91 19.14 -4.00
C PHE A 146 11.91 18.13 -4.55
N SER A 147 11.48 17.21 -5.41
CA SER A 147 12.32 16.14 -5.97
C SER A 147 13.24 16.59 -7.09
N GLN A 148 12.91 17.66 -7.82
CA GLN A 148 13.69 18.10 -8.97
C GLN A 148 14.40 19.43 -8.74
N TYR A 149 13.76 20.40 -8.07
CA TYR A 149 14.34 21.74 -7.87
C TYR A 149 15.08 21.88 -6.54
N PHE A 150 14.51 21.39 -5.44
CA PHE A 150 15.11 21.52 -4.10
C PHE A 150 16.14 20.43 -3.75
N THR A 151 16.45 19.53 -4.68
CA THR A 151 17.39 18.41 -4.47
C THR A 151 18.79 18.84 -4.04
N ASN A 152 19.24 20.03 -4.46
CA ASN A 152 20.57 20.56 -4.13
C ASN A 152 20.60 21.47 -2.89
N ILE A 153 19.46 21.72 -2.24
CA ILE A 153 19.40 22.56 -1.04
C ILE A 153 19.59 21.69 0.20
N ASN A 154 20.77 21.79 0.81
CA ASN A 154 21.08 21.08 2.04
C ASN A 154 20.57 21.89 3.24
N VAL A 155 19.65 21.32 3.99
CA VAL A 155 19.08 21.97 5.18
C VAL A 155 20.00 21.68 6.38
N PRO A 156 20.39 22.70 7.16
CA PRO A 156 21.14 22.48 8.40
C PRO A 156 20.20 21.88 9.45
N VAL A 157 20.42 20.60 9.79
CA VAL A 157 19.64 19.91 10.83
C VAL A 157 20.51 19.76 12.08
N PRO A 158 20.04 20.21 13.26
CA PRO A 158 20.77 19.99 14.51
C PRO A 158 20.73 18.51 14.87
N PHE A 159 21.87 17.83 14.85
CA PHE A 159 21.98 16.43 15.27
C PHE A 159 22.65 16.35 16.63
N TRP A 160 22.03 15.63 17.56
CA TRP A 160 22.59 15.41 18.89
C TRP A 160 23.53 14.20 18.87
N GLU A 161 24.83 14.43 18.99
CA GLU A 161 25.84 13.37 19.01
C GLU A 161 26.36 13.18 20.44
N ARG A 162 26.22 11.97 21.01
CA ARG A 162 26.56 11.67 22.43
C ARG A 162 27.99 12.06 22.85
N LYS A 163 28.92 12.24 21.90
CA LYS A 163 30.33 12.59 22.15
C LYS A 163 30.70 14.06 21.84
N LYS A 164 29.90 14.80 21.07
CA LYS A 164 30.22 16.15 20.58
C LYS A 164 29.16 17.22 20.87
N GLY A 165 28.04 16.85 21.49
CA GLY A 165 26.93 17.77 21.78
C GLY A 165 26.06 18.05 20.56
N LEU A 166 25.46 19.24 20.50
CA LEU A 166 24.61 19.69 19.40
C LEU A 166 25.48 20.06 18.19
N THR A 167 25.51 19.20 17.17
CA THR A 167 26.30 19.45 15.95
C THR A 167 25.35 19.62 14.77
N VAL A 168 25.46 20.73 14.05
CA VAL A 168 24.64 20.98 12.85
C VAL A 168 25.23 20.19 11.67
N LYS A 169 24.47 19.24 11.12
CA LYS A 169 24.84 18.50 9.90
C LYS A 169 23.95 18.94 8.74
N TYR A 170 24.55 19.15 7.58
CA TYR A 170 23.84 19.49 6.35
C TYR A 170 23.30 18.21 5.71
N VAL A 171 21.99 18.04 5.68
CA VAL A 171 21.34 16.85 5.11
C VAL A 171 20.37 17.27 4.01
N GLY A 172 20.41 16.55 2.87
CA GLY A 172 19.48 16.74 1.76
C GLY A 172 18.11 16.12 2.05
N ILE A 173 17.35 16.71 2.98
CA ILE A 173 16.02 16.21 3.40
C ILE A 173 15.08 16.06 2.20
N PHE A 174 15.09 17.02 1.28
CA PHE A 174 14.28 17.02 0.06
C PHE A 174 14.61 15.86 -0.90
N LYS A 175 15.82 15.32 -0.85
CA LYS A 175 16.24 14.17 -1.66
C LYS A 175 15.81 12.84 -1.05
N LEU A 176 15.72 12.78 0.28
CA LEU A 176 15.42 11.55 1.02
C LEU A 176 13.92 11.32 1.24
N PHE A 177 13.15 12.40 1.46
CA PHE A 177 11.71 12.31 1.80
C PHE A 177 10.82 13.31 1.06
N PRO A 178 10.94 13.49 -0.27
CA PRO A 178 10.17 14.49 -1.01
C PRO A 178 8.65 14.27 -0.91
N ILE A 179 8.22 12.99 -0.94
CA ILE A 179 6.80 12.62 -0.88
C ILE A 179 6.19 12.92 0.50
N LEU A 180 6.91 12.60 1.58
CA LEU A 180 6.42 12.83 2.94
C LEU A 180 6.28 14.32 3.24
N LEU A 181 7.23 15.13 2.75
CA LEU A 181 7.20 16.58 2.90
C LEU A 181 6.09 17.21 2.04
N ALA A 182 5.83 16.67 0.85
CA ALA A 182 4.70 17.10 0.03
C ALA A 182 3.34 16.86 0.71
N ILE A 183 3.14 15.67 1.29
CA ILE A 183 1.90 15.29 1.99
C ILE A 183 1.68 16.15 3.25
N LEU A 184 2.73 16.53 3.98
CA LEU A 184 2.61 17.37 5.16
C LEU A 184 2.16 18.80 4.86
N ILE A 185 2.37 19.27 3.64
CA ILE A 185 2.09 20.66 3.22
C ILE A 185 0.75 20.76 2.48
N SER A 186 0.33 19.70 1.78
CA SER A 186 -0.95 19.61 1.09
C SER A 186 -2.13 19.39 2.04
#